data_AF-A0A852ZMZ0-F1
#
_entry.id   AF-A0A852ZMZ0-F1
#
_cell.length_a   1.000
_cell.length_b   1.000
_cell.length_c   1.000
_cell.angle_alpha   90.00
_cell.angle_beta   90.00
_cell.angle_gamma   90.00
#
_symmetry.space_group_name_H-M   'P 1'
#
loop_
_entity.id
_entity.type
_entity.pdbx_description
1 polymer ?
#
loop_
_entity_poly.entity_id
_entity_poly.type
_entity_poly.pdbx_seq_one_letter_code
_entity_poly.pdbx_strand_id
1 'polypeptide(L)'
;MSKHLSKATAAVGSAALLAVSAVISAPGTANAAGPQRPMTKGPRSAAQLKAPVASTAIRCEKDSSGRTARLYDGPSASYLYDRRFSPGPTVPHSELRHHTPQGVAWWDDWNGKGDDLLLVSAHNAGDTNGHVIGLDPRTPGKVVGIVALGPTHAGAIGLNGKWLFVDGPKNGKRHTINSYRLDALRAELRAGGGSLDRDAQKTVHGASFLTVDGSHLYAGRFNFHGKRDWMYRYTIASNGRLTLDPKPGTRRGLRWETPASTQGVAKVGNRFLFSTSSGRKKRSNLYVTNASQTNLDKASPRCFRAPTMAQGIAVTPGGRVYLNFESGSYEFDGSSGARARNVIPGTHTAKLSTLTGIPGGTLRLGTLHSKKQQDTLGEDEIAIHVEGQKLGPTIDIEQGQRKRIRKTIQFTGNARIRLYEKDFPDSDDYLGQRKLTPRKDRGILSFKRRGAHYRLSYSVR
;
A
#
# COMPACT_ATOMS: atom_id res chain seq x y z
N MET A 1 25.70 -17.85 49.23
CA MET A 1 24.89 -17.19 50.28
C MET A 1 24.19 -15.98 49.66
N SER A 2 22.85 -15.95 49.75
CA SER A 2 21.89 -14.80 49.66
C SER A 2 22.08 -13.69 48.63
N LYS A 3 21.07 -13.09 47.98
CA LYS A 3 19.60 -13.23 47.95
C LYS A 3 19.09 -12.38 46.76
N HIS A 4 17.93 -12.74 46.24
CA HIS A 4 17.12 -12.05 45.23
C HIS A 4 16.84 -10.56 45.48
N LEU A 5 16.61 -9.79 44.40
CA LEU A 5 15.31 -9.10 44.21
C LEU A 5 15.06 -8.65 42.75
N SER A 6 13.86 -9.02 42.28
CA SER A 6 13.21 -8.71 41.01
C SER A 6 12.70 -7.26 40.98
N LYS A 7 12.75 -6.60 39.81
CA LYS A 7 11.77 -5.56 39.46
C LYS A 7 11.32 -5.68 38.00
N ALA A 8 10.00 -5.76 37.87
CA ALA A 8 9.23 -5.74 36.64
C ALA A 8 9.33 -4.39 35.92
N THR A 9 9.36 -4.41 34.59
CA THR A 9 9.21 -3.24 33.73
C THR A 9 7.84 -3.26 33.08
N ALA A 10 7.04 -2.24 33.39
CA ALA A 10 5.73 -2.00 32.83
C ALA A 10 5.85 -1.55 31.36
N ALA A 11 5.04 -2.15 30.49
CA ALA A 11 4.87 -1.73 29.11
C ALA A 11 3.89 -0.55 29.05
N VAL A 12 4.38 0.64 28.68
CA VAL A 12 3.52 1.78 28.35
C VAL A 12 3.23 1.74 26.85
N GLY A 13 1.98 1.44 26.51
CA GLY A 13 1.45 1.57 25.16
C GLY A 13 1.10 3.03 24.87
N SER A 14 1.67 3.60 23.80
CA SER A 14 1.26 4.91 23.30
C SER A 14 -0.14 4.84 22.71
N ALA A 15 -1.10 5.35 23.47
CA ALA A 15 -2.48 5.58 23.06
C ALA A 15 -2.60 6.84 22.19
N ALA A 16 -3.62 6.82 21.35
CA ALA A 16 -4.04 7.93 20.49
C ALA A 16 -4.32 9.20 21.30
N LEU A 17 -3.86 10.35 20.79
CA LEU A 17 -4.32 11.66 21.27
C LEU A 17 -5.81 11.84 20.92
N LEU A 18 -6.65 11.83 21.94
CA LEU A 18 -7.96 12.45 21.96
C LEU A 18 -7.78 13.88 22.46
N ALA A 19 -8.02 14.86 21.59
CA ALA A 19 -8.10 16.26 21.99
C ALA A 19 -9.43 16.49 22.74
N VAL A 20 -9.34 16.82 24.02
CA VAL A 20 -10.44 17.37 24.81
C VAL A 20 -10.33 18.89 24.72
N SER A 21 -11.25 19.54 24.01
CA SER A 21 -11.39 20.99 24.04
C SER A 21 -12.25 21.37 25.23
N ALA A 22 -11.67 22.11 26.18
CA ALA A 22 -12.41 22.83 27.20
C ALA A 22 -13.09 24.05 26.56
N VAL A 23 -14.41 24.16 26.72
CA VAL A 23 -15.19 25.35 26.39
C VAL A 23 -15.15 26.27 27.60
N ILE A 24 -14.49 27.43 27.46
CA ILE A 24 -14.66 28.55 28.38
C ILE A 24 -15.79 29.41 27.81
N SER A 25 -16.91 29.43 28.52
CA SER A 25 -18.03 30.34 28.24
C SER A 25 -17.71 31.72 28.81
N ALA A 26 -17.85 32.76 28.00
CA ALA A 26 -17.93 34.16 28.45
C ALA A 26 -19.38 34.68 28.23
N PRO A 27 -19.89 35.55 29.12
CA PRO A 27 -21.26 36.04 29.03
C PRO A 27 -21.41 37.15 27.99
N GLY A 28 -22.63 37.25 27.46
CA GLY A 28 -22.96 37.97 26.24
C GLY A 28 -23.07 39.49 26.36
N THR A 29 -23.23 40.10 25.19
CA THR A 29 -24.01 41.32 24.98
C THR A 29 -24.81 41.17 23.70
N ALA A 30 -26.11 41.48 23.82
CA ALA A 30 -27.10 41.42 22.75
C ALA A 30 -26.93 42.60 21.78
N ASN A 31 -27.19 42.39 20.49
CA ASN A 31 -27.81 43.42 19.64
C ASN A 31 -28.42 42.87 18.34
N ALA A 32 -29.68 43.30 18.14
CA ALA A 32 -30.43 43.52 16.90
C ALA A 32 -30.49 42.42 15.82
N ALA A 33 -31.66 41.76 15.75
CA ALA A 33 -32.10 40.92 14.65
C ALA A 33 -32.62 41.76 13.47
N GLY A 34 -32.04 41.55 12.28
CA GLY A 34 -32.61 41.94 11.00
C GLY A 34 -33.02 40.69 10.19
N PRO A 35 -34.04 40.75 9.32
CA PRO A 35 -34.58 39.57 8.65
C PRO A 35 -33.62 39.07 7.56
N GLN A 36 -32.95 37.95 7.80
CA GLN A 36 -32.16 37.25 6.78
C GLN A 36 -33.06 36.40 5.88
N ARG A 37 -33.02 36.71 4.58
CA ARG A 37 -33.57 35.91 3.49
C ARG A 37 -33.08 34.44 3.57
N PRO A 38 -33.93 33.45 3.21
CA PRO A 38 -33.53 32.05 3.21
C PRO A 38 -32.45 31.79 2.17
N MET A 39 -31.21 31.56 2.62
CA MET A 39 -30.14 31.08 1.76
C MET A 39 -30.46 29.67 1.29
N THR A 40 -30.45 29.50 -0.03
CA THR A 40 -30.53 28.21 -0.72
C THR A 40 -29.54 27.21 -0.14
N LYS A 41 -30.05 26.06 0.31
CA LYS A 41 -29.27 24.91 0.82
C LYS A 41 -28.14 24.56 -0.17
N GLY A 42 -26.90 24.77 0.27
CA GLY A 42 -25.69 24.36 -0.45
C GLY A 42 -25.66 22.85 -0.74
N PRO A 43 -24.75 22.40 -1.63
CA PRO A 43 -24.73 21.04 -2.13
C PRO A 43 -24.58 20.02 -0.98
N ARG A 44 -25.50 19.04 -0.99
CA ARG A 44 -25.56 17.92 -0.05
C ARG A 44 -24.18 17.25 0.11
N SER A 45 -23.84 17.02 1.38
CA SER A 45 -22.70 16.24 1.86
C SER A 45 -22.38 15.04 0.96
N ALA A 46 -21.12 14.93 0.52
CA ALA A 46 -20.58 13.73 -0.08
C ALA A 46 -20.59 12.61 0.97
N ALA A 47 -21.68 11.85 1.04
CA ALA A 47 -21.82 10.71 1.93
C ALA A 47 -20.62 9.76 1.73
N GLN A 48 -19.96 9.42 2.84
CA GLN A 48 -18.83 8.51 2.84
C GLN A 48 -19.29 7.13 2.38
N LEU A 49 -18.93 6.75 1.15
CA LEU A 49 -19.33 5.47 0.58
C LEU A 49 -18.64 4.31 1.31
N LYS A 50 -19.40 3.24 1.57
CA LYS A 50 -18.91 2.02 2.20
C LYS A 50 -17.72 1.45 1.42
N ALA A 51 -16.74 0.93 2.15
CA ALA A 51 -15.59 0.22 1.57
C ALA A 51 -16.06 -0.97 0.70
N PRO A 52 -15.33 -1.31 -0.37
CA PRO A 52 -15.66 -2.48 -1.19
C PRO A 52 -15.52 -3.76 -0.36
N VAL A 53 -16.41 -4.72 -0.61
CA VAL A 53 -16.33 -6.06 -0.01
C VAL A 53 -15.55 -6.96 -0.96
N ALA A 54 -14.39 -7.45 -0.52
CA ALA A 54 -13.59 -8.38 -1.29
C ALA A 54 -14.31 -9.73 -1.43
N SER A 55 -14.45 -10.23 -2.66
CA SER A 55 -15.03 -11.55 -2.93
C SER A 55 -13.96 -12.61 -3.25
N THR A 56 -12.77 -12.16 -3.67
CA THR A 56 -11.64 -13.03 -4.01
C THR A 56 -10.46 -12.79 -3.07
N ALA A 57 -9.88 -13.89 -2.59
CA ALA A 57 -8.63 -13.88 -1.85
C ALA A 57 -7.44 -13.56 -2.77
N ILE A 58 -6.67 -12.52 -2.46
CA ILE A 58 -5.41 -12.20 -3.16
C ILE A 58 -4.24 -12.66 -2.29
N ARG A 59 -3.32 -13.44 -2.87
CA ARG A 59 -2.13 -13.96 -2.18
C ARG A 59 -0.86 -13.43 -2.83
N CYS A 60 -0.11 -12.70 -2.02
CA CYS A 60 1.21 -12.26 -2.39
C CYS A 60 2.24 -13.35 -2.12
N GLU A 61 3.18 -13.46 -3.04
CA GLU A 61 4.37 -14.28 -2.87
C GLU A 61 5.17 -13.76 -1.67
N LYS A 62 5.59 -14.67 -0.79
CA LYS A 62 6.11 -14.32 0.54
C LYS A 62 7.37 -15.08 0.94
N ASP A 63 7.86 -15.96 0.08
CA ASP A 63 9.05 -16.75 0.29
C ASP A 63 10.26 -15.85 0.39
N SER A 64 11.08 -16.14 1.39
CA SER A 64 12.25 -15.36 1.76
C SER A 64 13.34 -16.32 2.20
N SER A 65 14.59 -15.87 2.15
CA SER A 65 15.71 -16.59 2.77
C SER A 65 15.61 -16.60 4.29
N GLY A 66 14.86 -15.66 4.89
CA GLY A 66 14.82 -15.41 6.33
C GLY A 66 16.12 -14.83 6.91
N ARG A 67 17.22 -14.90 6.16
CA ARG A 67 18.53 -14.34 6.50
C ARG A 67 18.57 -12.83 6.28
N THR A 68 19.57 -12.17 6.83
CA THR A 68 19.84 -10.75 6.58
C THR A 68 19.93 -10.48 5.08
N ALA A 69 19.22 -9.47 4.62
CA ALA A 69 19.26 -9.08 3.22
C ALA A 69 20.59 -8.39 2.90
N ARG A 70 21.11 -8.58 1.69
CA ARG A 70 22.28 -7.83 1.22
C ARG A 70 21.94 -6.37 0.89
N LEU A 71 20.69 -6.11 0.53
CA LEU A 71 20.25 -4.83 -0.06
C LEU A 71 19.85 -3.79 1.00
N TYR A 72 19.45 -4.22 2.19
CA TYR A 72 18.87 -3.37 3.23
C TYR A 72 19.04 -4.02 4.59
N ASP A 73 18.94 -3.21 5.64
CA ASP A 73 19.05 -3.72 7.00
C ASP A 73 17.89 -4.67 7.37
N GLY A 74 18.21 -5.69 8.16
CA GLY A 74 17.26 -6.70 8.63
C GLY A 74 17.01 -7.86 7.66
N PRO A 75 16.08 -8.76 7.99
CA PRO A 75 15.90 -10.00 7.22
C PRO A 75 15.29 -9.75 5.84
N SER A 76 15.57 -10.64 4.89
CA SER A 76 14.98 -10.65 3.55
C SER A 76 13.45 -10.57 3.59
N ALA A 77 12.89 -9.68 2.78
CA ALA A 77 11.46 -9.49 2.59
C ALA A 77 10.89 -10.62 1.76
N SER A 78 11.42 -10.79 0.55
CA SER A 78 11.13 -11.92 -0.32
C SER A 78 12.23 -12.11 -1.35
N TYR A 79 12.32 -13.34 -1.86
CA TYR A 79 13.15 -13.66 -3.00
C TYR A 79 12.79 -12.86 -4.26
N LEU A 80 11.49 -12.55 -4.45
CA LEU A 80 11.09 -11.75 -5.60
C LEU A 80 11.56 -10.30 -5.49
N TYR A 81 11.52 -9.72 -4.30
CA TYR A 81 12.01 -8.36 -4.04
C TYR A 81 13.53 -8.27 -4.22
N ASP A 82 14.26 -9.14 -3.53
CA ASP A 82 15.74 -9.09 -3.46
C ASP A 82 16.41 -9.30 -4.81
N ARG A 83 15.75 -10.00 -5.75
CA ARG A 83 16.26 -10.20 -7.12
C ARG A 83 15.93 -9.07 -8.09
N ARG A 84 14.95 -8.21 -7.77
CA ARG A 84 14.40 -7.21 -8.71
C ARG A 84 14.80 -5.79 -8.38
N PHE A 85 14.99 -5.53 -7.10
CA PHE A 85 15.35 -4.22 -6.61
C PHE A 85 16.85 -4.09 -6.41
N SER A 86 17.31 -2.85 -6.53
CA SER A 86 18.67 -2.41 -6.23
C SER A 86 18.61 -1.07 -5.50
N PRO A 87 19.69 -0.62 -4.84
CA PRO A 87 19.70 0.69 -4.19
C PRO A 87 19.41 1.78 -5.22
N GLY A 88 18.59 2.75 -4.84
CA GLY A 88 18.35 3.99 -5.58
C GLY A 88 18.95 5.19 -4.85
N PRO A 89 18.61 6.42 -5.27
CA PRO A 89 18.96 7.64 -4.56
C PRO A 89 18.51 7.62 -3.10
N THR A 90 19.37 8.15 -2.23
CA THR A 90 19.15 8.24 -0.78
C THR A 90 18.73 9.63 -0.37
N VAL A 91 17.85 9.70 0.62
CA VAL A 91 17.53 10.98 1.28
C VAL A 91 18.70 11.32 2.21
N PRO A 92 19.15 12.59 2.29
CA PRO A 92 20.25 12.97 3.18
C PRO A 92 19.98 12.62 4.62
N HIS A 93 21.03 12.23 5.34
CA HIS A 93 20.93 11.95 6.77
C HIS A 93 20.46 13.16 7.58
N SER A 94 20.84 14.38 7.16
CA SER A 94 20.35 15.62 7.78
C SER A 94 18.82 15.75 7.71
N GLU A 95 18.22 15.35 6.59
CA GLU A 95 16.76 15.35 6.43
C GLU A 95 16.11 14.24 7.24
N LEU A 96 16.67 13.02 7.20
CA LEU A 96 16.12 11.86 7.91
C LEU A 96 16.10 12.02 9.44
N ARG A 97 16.93 12.90 10.01
CA ARG A 97 16.93 13.21 11.44
C ARG A 97 15.70 13.97 11.92
N HIS A 98 14.97 14.62 11.01
CA HIS A 98 13.87 15.51 11.34
C HIS A 98 12.60 15.24 10.52
N HIS A 99 12.74 14.58 9.38
CA HIS A 99 11.67 14.33 8.44
C HIS A 99 11.55 12.86 8.08
N THR A 100 10.32 12.46 7.82
CA THR A 100 9.91 11.11 7.44
C THR A 100 9.50 11.12 5.96
N PRO A 101 10.28 10.48 5.06
CA PRO A 101 9.96 10.40 3.63
C PRO A 101 8.68 9.61 3.36
N GLN A 102 7.84 10.14 2.47
CA GLN A 102 6.53 9.59 2.13
C GLN A 102 6.37 9.41 0.62
N GLY A 103 6.04 10.48 -0.10
CA GLY A 103 5.78 10.45 -1.54
C GLY A 103 7.06 10.41 -2.37
N VAL A 104 6.93 9.96 -3.62
CA VAL A 104 7.99 10.06 -4.63
C VAL A 104 7.38 10.32 -5.99
N ALA A 105 8.00 11.20 -6.78
CA ALA A 105 7.60 11.51 -8.15
C ALA A 105 8.85 11.68 -9.03
N TRP A 106 8.68 11.40 -10.32
CA TRP A 106 9.71 11.59 -11.33
C TRP A 106 9.45 12.85 -12.12
N TRP A 107 10.46 13.71 -12.28
CA TRP A 107 10.38 14.93 -13.06
C TRP A 107 11.40 14.88 -14.20
N ASP A 108 10.91 14.54 -15.39
CA ASP A 108 11.68 14.55 -16.64
C ASP A 108 12.15 15.97 -16.97
N ASP A 109 13.39 16.09 -17.46
CA ASP A 109 13.97 17.35 -17.94
C ASP A 109 13.69 18.53 -16.98
N TRP A 110 13.94 18.31 -15.70
CA TRP A 110 13.50 19.23 -14.65
C TRP A 110 14.14 20.60 -14.83
N ASN A 111 15.32 20.69 -15.45
CA ASN A 111 16.07 21.92 -15.64
C ASN A 111 16.08 22.46 -17.09
N GLY A 112 15.42 21.81 -18.05
CA GLY A 112 15.44 22.21 -19.47
C GLY A 112 16.76 21.90 -20.19
N LYS A 113 17.61 21.05 -19.61
CA LYS A 113 18.93 20.63 -20.16
C LYS A 113 19.04 19.12 -20.35
N GLY A 114 17.93 18.39 -20.21
CA GLY A 114 17.88 16.93 -20.28
C GLY A 114 18.30 16.22 -19.00
N ASP A 115 18.50 16.94 -17.88
CA ASP A 115 18.69 16.28 -16.59
C ASP A 115 17.33 15.99 -15.95
N ASP A 116 17.20 14.80 -15.39
CA ASP A 116 16.00 14.38 -14.68
C ASP A 116 16.16 14.52 -13.16
N LEU A 117 15.03 14.57 -12.44
CA LEU A 117 15.02 14.68 -10.99
C LEU A 117 14.05 13.68 -10.37
N LEU A 118 14.47 13.09 -9.25
CA LEU A 118 13.56 12.35 -8.38
C LEU A 118 13.15 13.28 -7.24
N LEU A 119 11.85 13.56 -7.13
CA LEU A 119 11.28 14.30 -6.02
C LEU A 119 10.86 13.32 -4.93
N VAL A 120 11.23 13.61 -3.69
CA VAL A 120 10.74 12.90 -2.50
C VAL A 120 10.05 13.90 -1.59
N SER A 121 8.80 13.63 -1.21
CA SER A 121 8.15 14.43 -0.18
C SER A 121 8.39 13.85 1.21
N ALA A 122 8.48 14.71 2.21
CA ALA A 122 8.67 14.30 3.59
C ALA A 122 7.92 15.23 4.55
N HIS A 123 7.59 14.76 5.74
CA HIS A 123 6.98 15.55 6.80
C HIS A 123 7.80 15.46 8.07
N ASN A 124 7.73 16.49 8.90
CA ASN A 124 8.26 16.45 10.26
C ASN A 124 7.19 15.98 11.26
N ALA A 125 7.60 15.79 12.52
CA ALA A 125 6.65 15.59 13.60
C ALA A 125 5.62 16.74 13.64
N GLY A 126 4.34 16.37 13.66
CA GLY A 126 3.23 17.31 13.76
C GLY A 126 2.82 17.99 12.45
N ASP A 127 3.40 17.60 11.30
CA ASP A 127 3.04 18.08 9.97
C ASP A 127 3.10 19.61 9.81
N THR A 128 3.97 20.25 10.59
CA THR A 128 4.09 21.71 10.65
C THR A 128 4.88 22.26 9.48
N ASN A 129 5.75 21.45 8.88
CA ASN A 129 6.53 21.81 7.72
C ASN A 129 6.81 20.58 6.84
N GLY A 130 6.08 20.47 5.73
CA GLY A 130 6.36 19.45 4.71
C GLY A 130 7.48 19.89 3.78
N HIS A 131 8.33 18.96 3.34
CA HIS A 131 9.43 19.20 2.41
C HIS A 131 9.21 18.50 1.07
N VAL A 132 9.77 19.08 0.02
CA VAL A 132 10.11 18.40 -1.24
C VAL A 132 11.61 18.42 -1.41
N ILE A 133 12.19 17.23 -1.60
CA ILE A 133 13.62 17.00 -1.71
C ILE A 133 13.91 16.59 -3.15
N GLY A 134 14.72 17.37 -3.86
CA GLY A 134 15.18 17.05 -5.21
C GLY A 134 16.45 16.21 -5.18
N LEU A 135 16.37 14.95 -5.61
CA LEU A 135 17.50 14.01 -5.66
C LEU A 135 17.97 13.78 -7.10
N ASP A 136 19.28 13.87 -7.34
CA ASP A 136 19.86 13.47 -8.63
C ASP A 136 19.75 11.93 -8.75
N PRO A 137 19.02 11.40 -9.75
CA PRO A 137 18.81 9.96 -9.87
C PRO A 137 20.06 9.18 -10.28
N ARG A 138 21.11 9.85 -10.76
CA ARG A 138 22.36 9.24 -11.24
C ARG A 138 23.43 9.15 -10.16
N THR A 139 23.41 10.06 -9.19
CA THR A 139 24.45 10.17 -8.17
C THR A 139 23.86 9.95 -6.78
N PRO A 140 24.11 8.79 -6.13
CA PRO A 140 23.62 8.52 -4.79
C PRO A 140 23.94 9.64 -3.80
N GLY A 141 22.93 10.08 -3.03
CA GLY A 141 23.07 11.11 -2.00
C GLY A 141 23.20 12.55 -2.51
N LYS A 142 23.33 12.78 -3.83
CA LYS A 142 23.38 14.14 -4.38
C LYS A 142 22.00 14.78 -4.36
N VAL A 143 21.90 15.88 -3.61
CA VAL A 143 20.70 16.70 -3.51
C VAL A 143 20.86 17.95 -4.33
N VAL A 144 19.83 18.27 -5.10
CA VAL A 144 19.73 19.50 -5.89
C VAL A 144 19.23 20.64 -5.02
N GLY A 145 18.21 20.39 -4.19
CA GLY A 145 17.69 21.34 -3.22
C GLY A 145 16.58 20.74 -2.37
N ILE A 146 16.23 21.45 -1.30
CA ILE A 146 15.16 21.08 -0.37
C ILE A 146 14.23 22.28 -0.21
N VAL A 147 12.95 22.09 -0.50
CA VAL A 147 11.96 23.17 -0.54
C VAL A 147 10.86 22.90 0.48
N ALA A 148 10.65 23.84 1.40
CA ALA A 148 9.57 23.82 2.36
C ALA A 148 8.22 24.14 1.70
N LEU A 149 7.15 23.44 2.08
CA LEU A 149 5.80 23.59 1.55
C LEU A 149 4.82 24.25 2.54
N GLY A 150 5.31 24.58 3.74
CA GLY A 150 4.49 24.97 4.89
C GLY A 150 3.75 23.78 5.53
N PRO A 151 2.69 24.04 6.32
CA PRO A 151 1.97 22.99 7.05
C PRO A 151 1.27 21.99 6.13
N THR A 152 1.84 20.78 6.05
CA THR A 152 1.25 19.64 5.35
C THR A 152 1.95 18.34 5.77
N HIS A 153 1.18 17.24 5.80
CA HIS A 153 1.72 15.89 5.98
C HIS A 153 2.52 15.41 4.76
N ALA A 154 2.33 16.04 3.60
CA ALA A 154 3.01 15.71 2.35
C ALA A 154 3.10 14.20 2.06
N GLY A 155 2.08 13.43 2.44
CA GLY A 155 2.09 11.96 2.39
C GLY A 155 2.15 11.40 0.97
N ALA A 156 1.85 12.22 -0.02
CA ALA A 156 1.80 11.81 -1.40
C ALA A 156 2.09 12.97 -2.34
N ILE A 157 2.73 12.67 -3.46
CA ILE A 157 2.99 13.63 -4.54
C ILE A 157 2.73 13.03 -5.91
N GLY A 158 2.41 13.89 -6.87
CA GLY A 158 2.35 13.58 -8.29
C GLY A 158 2.48 14.85 -9.11
N LEU A 159 2.98 14.76 -10.33
CA LEU A 159 3.17 15.95 -11.18
C LEU A 159 2.64 15.73 -12.59
N ASN A 160 2.10 16.78 -13.19
CA ASN A 160 2.00 16.91 -14.65
C ASN A 160 2.94 18.03 -15.08
N GLY A 161 3.34 18.12 -16.35
CA GLY A 161 4.41 19.02 -16.81
C GLY A 161 4.36 20.51 -16.42
N LYS A 162 3.30 21.00 -15.76
CA LYS A 162 3.20 22.34 -15.17
C LYS A 162 3.00 22.37 -13.65
N TRP A 163 2.46 21.32 -13.04
CA TRP A 163 1.99 21.34 -11.65
C TRP A 163 2.53 20.18 -10.83
N LEU A 164 2.97 20.48 -9.62
CA LEU A 164 3.14 19.52 -8.54
C LEU A 164 1.86 19.50 -7.70
N PHE A 165 1.37 18.29 -7.42
CA PHE A 165 0.28 18.03 -6.50
C PHE A 165 0.81 17.34 -5.26
N VAL A 166 0.43 17.84 -4.10
CA VAL A 166 0.85 17.30 -2.81
C VAL A 166 -0.38 17.08 -1.94
N ASP A 167 -0.40 16.01 -1.17
CA ASP A 167 -1.29 15.89 0.00
C ASP A 167 -1.31 17.23 0.78
N GLY A 168 -2.50 17.70 1.12
CA GLY A 168 -2.70 18.97 1.81
C GLY A 168 -3.32 18.80 3.21
N PRO A 169 -3.28 19.84 4.05
CA PRO A 169 -3.91 19.80 5.36
C PRO A 169 -5.41 19.52 5.24
N LYS A 170 -5.94 18.69 6.14
CA LYS A 170 -7.36 18.34 6.11
C LYS A 170 -8.22 19.59 6.32
N ASN A 171 -9.32 19.67 5.57
CA ASN A 171 -10.39 20.63 5.82
C ASN A 171 -11.51 19.91 6.60
N GLY A 172 -11.48 20.03 7.93
CA GLY A 172 -12.28 19.22 8.83
C GLY A 172 -11.99 17.72 8.63
N LYS A 173 -13.01 16.93 8.31
CA LYS A 173 -12.86 15.49 8.04
C LYS A 173 -12.46 15.17 6.59
N ARG A 174 -12.29 16.17 5.73
CA ARG A 174 -12.08 15.97 4.30
C ARG A 174 -10.61 16.08 3.93
N HIS A 175 -10.19 15.21 3.02
CA HIS A 175 -8.86 15.27 2.43
C HIS A 175 -8.75 16.46 1.48
N THR A 176 -7.55 17.05 1.40
CA THR A 176 -7.26 18.09 0.42
C THR A 176 -5.99 17.75 -0.35
N ILE A 177 -5.82 18.39 -1.50
CA ILE A 177 -4.59 18.37 -2.29
C ILE A 177 -4.21 19.83 -2.53
N ASN A 178 -2.97 20.17 -2.18
CA ASN A 178 -2.33 21.42 -2.55
C ASN A 178 -1.74 21.29 -3.97
N SER A 179 -1.81 22.36 -4.75
CA SER A 179 -1.19 22.47 -6.07
C SER A 179 -0.14 23.56 -6.04
N TYR A 180 0.99 23.28 -6.68
CA TYR A 180 2.15 24.17 -6.75
C TYR A 180 2.63 24.23 -8.20
N ARG A 181 2.99 25.40 -8.70
CA ARG A 181 3.59 25.51 -10.03
C ARG A 181 5.00 24.93 -10.04
N LEU A 182 5.32 24.15 -11.07
CA LEU A 182 6.64 23.54 -11.22
C LEU A 182 7.73 24.55 -11.55
N ASP A 183 7.43 25.67 -12.20
CA ASP A 183 8.44 26.70 -12.48
C ASP A 183 8.90 27.42 -11.21
N ALA A 184 7.99 27.70 -10.28
CA ALA A 184 8.31 28.21 -8.95
C ALA A 184 9.16 27.20 -8.17
N LEU A 185 8.74 25.93 -8.11
CA LEU A 185 9.53 24.87 -7.47
C LEU A 185 10.93 24.75 -8.08
N ARG A 186 11.06 24.84 -9.40
CA ARG A 186 12.34 24.81 -10.11
C ARG A 186 13.25 25.97 -9.69
N ALA A 187 12.71 27.16 -9.49
CA ALA A 187 13.47 28.33 -9.07
C ALA A 187 14.08 28.08 -7.67
N GLU A 188 13.27 27.63 -6.72
CA GLU A 188 13.72 27.29 -5.36
C GLU A 188 14.79 26.18 -5.37
N LEU A 189 14.57 25.12 -6.15
CA LEU A 189 15.55 24.04 -6.27
C LEU A 189 16.89 24.50 -6.86
N ARG A 190 16.88 25.43 -7.84
CA ARG A 190 18.11 25.99 -8.42
C ARG A 190 18.86 26.91 -7.45
N ALA A 191 18.13 27.55 -6.52
CA ALA A 191 18.73 28.31 -5.43
C ALA A 191 19.31 27.41 -4.31
N GLY A 192 19.19 26.08 -4.44
CA GLY A 192 19.63 25.11 -3.43
C GLY A 192 18.55 24.79 -2.39
N GLY A 193 17.38 25.41 -2.47
CA GLY A 193 16.27 25.25 -1.54
C GLY A 193 15.54 26.56 -1.26
N GLY A 194 14.56 26.50 -0.37
CA GLY A 194 13.76 27.67 0.03
C GLY A 194 12.37 27.27 0.51
N SER A 195 11.36 28.09 0.22
CA SER A 195 9.97 27.84 0.63
C SER A 195 9.00 28.17 -0.48
N LEU A 196 7.91 27.41 -0.58
CA LEU A 196 6.92 27.54 -1.61
C LEU A 196 5.51 27.60 -1.04
N ASP A 197 4.80 28.68 -1.36
CA ASP A 197 3.36 28.78 -1.09
C ASP A 197 2.55 27.98 -2.10
N ARG A 198 1.42 27.44 -1.64
CA ARG A 198 0.49 26.73 -2.54
C ARG A 198 -0.26 27.73 -3.42
N ASP A 199 -0.37 27.42 -4.70
CA ASP A 199 -1.19 28.19 -5.65
C ASP A 199 -2.69 27.90 -5.48
N ALA A 200 -3.03 26.64 -5.19
CA ALA A 200 -4.42 26.21 -5.03
C ALA A 200 -4.56 25.06 -4.04
N GLN A 201 -5.77 24.91 -3.49
CA GLN A 201 -6.15 23.76 -2.69
C GLN A 201 -7.52 23.23 -3.13
N LYS A 202 -7.64 21.90 -3.22
CA LYS A 202 -8.90 21.24 -3.56
C LYS A 202 -9.26 20.17 -2.55
N THR A 203 -10.50 20.18 -2.06
CA THR A 203 -11.08 19.05 -1.34
C THR A 203 -11.33 17.86 -2.26
N VAL A 204 -10.88 16.67 -1.85
CA VAL A 204 -10.95 15.42 -2.59
C VAL A 204 -11.45 14.26 -1.72
N HIS A 205 -11.69 13.09 -2.33
CA HIS A 205 -12.20 11.91 -1.64
C HIS A 205 -11.12 11.13 -0.87
N GLY A 206 -9.84 11.33 -1.21
CA GLY A 206 -8.67 10.75 -0.57
C GLY A 206 -7.42 11.46 -1.09
N ALA A 207 -6.39 11.56 -0.26
CA ALA A 207 -5.11 12.16 -0.63
C ALA A 207 -3.91 11.41 0.00
N SER A 208 -4.12 10.21 0.54
CA SER A 208 -3.07 9.44 1.22
C SER A 208 -2.03 8.87 0.26
N PHE A 209 -2.38 8.75 -1.02
CA PHE A 209 -1.49 8.38 -2.11
C PHE A 209 -2.01 9.01 -3.40
N LEU A 210 -1.07 9.43 -4.25
CA LEU A 210 -1.33 10.17 -5.48
C LEU A 210 -0.48 9.60 -6.62
N THR A 211 -0.99 9.68 -7.84
CA THR A 211 -0.18 9.59 -9.07
C THR A 211 -0.83 10.41 -10.16
N VAL A 212 -0.05 10.77 -11.18
CA VAL A 212 -0.52 11.50 -12.34
C VAL A 212 -0.17 10.71 -13.59
N ASP A 213 -1.09 10.70 -14.55
CA ASP A 213 -0.90 10.13 -15.89
C ASP A 213 -1.56 11.07 -16.90
N GLY A 214 -0.71 11.77 -17.67
CA GLY A 214 -1.15 12.83 -18.58
C GLY A 214 -1.91 13.94 -17.87
N SER A 215 -3.15 14.18 -18.30
CA SER A 215 -4.06 15.20 -17.72
C SER A 215 -4.90 14.69 -16.54
N HIS A 216 -4.60 13.50 -16.01
CA HIS A 216 -5.38 12.90 -14.94
C HIS A 216 -4.57 12.67 -13.68
N LEU A 217 -5.14 13.04 -12.54
CA LEU A 217 -4.65 12.74 -11.22
C LEU A 217 -5.50 11.63 -10.60
N TYR A 218 -4.84 10.66 -9.99
CA TYR A 218 -5.46 9.57 -9.25
C TYR A 218 -5.14 9.72 -7.78
N ALA A 219 -6.18 9.78 -6.94
CA ALA A 219 -6.03 10.02 -5.50
C ALA A 219 -6.86 9.04 -4.69
N GLY A 220 -6.25 8.41 -3.69
CA GLY A 220 -6.93 7.42 -2.88
C GLY A 220 -6.76 7.60 -1.38
N ARG A 221 -7.52 6.78 -0.65
CA ARG A 221 -7.55 6.82 0.81
C ARG A 221 -6.82 5.63 1.38
N PHE A 222 -5.96 5.90 2.35
CA PHE A 222 -5.38 4.86 3.18
C PHE A 222 -6.45 4.29 4.14
N ASN A 223 -6.52 2.97 4.23
CA ASN A 223 -7.42 2.28 5.13
C ASN A 223 -6.64 1.25 5.95
N PHE A 224 -6.59 1.49 7.26
CA PHE A 224 -5.95 0.58 8.20
C PHE A 224 -6.80 -0.69 8.39
N HIS A 225 -6.25 -1.70 9.06
CA HIS A 225 -6.93 -2.97 9.38
C HIS A 225 -7.21 -3.92 8.20
N GLY A 226 -6.42 -3.85 7.13
CA GLY A 226 -6.46 -4.88 6.08
C GLY A 226 -7.70 -4.81 5.18
N LYS A 227 -8.43 -3.70 5.20
CA LYS A 227 -9.58 -3.45 4.31
C LYS A 227 -9.15 -2.70 3.06
N ARG A 228 -9.75 -3.06 1.92
CA ARG A 228 -9.61 -2.32 0.65
C ARG A 228 -10.29 -0.97 0.75
N ASP A 229 -9.92 -0.05 -0.15
CA ASP A 229 -10.59 1.24 -0.27
C ASP A 229 -10.67 1.68 -1.74
N TRP A 230 -11.00 2.95 -1.94
CA TRP A 230 -11.21 3.56 -3.25
C TRP A 230 -10.10 4.57 -3.58
N MET A 231 -9.70 4.57 -4.84
CA MET A 231 -8.93 5.62 -5.51
C MET A 231 -9.80 6.24 -6.60
N TYR A 232 -9.85 7.57 -6.65
CA TYR A 232 -10.67 8.35 -7.59
C TYR A 232 -9.80 9.03 -8.63
N ARG A 233 -10.34 9.24 -9.84
CA ARG A 233 -9.68 9.99 -10.90
C ARG A 233 -10.24 11.41 -10.99
N TYR A 234 -9.34 12.35 -11.21
CA TYR A 234 -9.61 13.77 -11.39
C TYR A 234 -8.97 14.25 -12.68
N THR A 235 -9.66 15.11 -13.42
CA THR A 235 -9.07 15.86 -14.54
C THR A 235 -8.35 17.09 -14.01
N ILE A 236 -7.13 17.30 -14.50
CA ILE A 236 -6.27 18.44 -14.18
C ILE A 236 -6.50 19.53 -15.25
N ALA A 237 -7.02 20.68 -14.83
CA ALA A 237 -7.13 21.85 -15.68
C ALA A 237 -5.77 22.53 -15.89
N SER A 238 -5.67 23.38 -16.91
CA SER A 238 -4.44 24.13 -17.23
C SER A 238 -3.92 24.99 -16.06
N ASN A 239 -4.82 25.46 -15.21
CA ASN A 239 -4.52 26.24 -14.00
C ASN A 239 -4.36 25.37 -12.72
N GLY A 240 -4.15 24.06 -12.86
CA GLY A 240 -3.93 23.15 -11.74
C GLY A 240 -5.21 22.75 -10.99
N ARG A 241 -6.38 23.30 -11.33
CA ARG A 241 -7.64 22.91 -10.68
C ARG A 241 -8.00 21.46 -10.98
N LEU A 242 -8.46 20.75 -9.96
CA LEU A 242 -8.91 19.36 -10.06
C LEU A 242 -10.44 19.26 -10.11
N THR A 243 -10.94 18.51 -11.09
CA THR A 243 -12.36 18.18 -11.26
C THR A 243 -12.55 16.67 -11.18
N LEU A 244 -13.48 16.19 -10.36
CA LEU A 244 -13.75 14.76 -10.21
C LEU A 244 -14.36 14.21 -11.50
N ASP A 245 -13.78 13.13 -12.02
CA ASP A 245 -14.31 12.50 -13.23
C ASP A 245 -15.57 11.68 -12.91
N PRO A 246 -16.65 11.82 -13.68
CA PRO A 246 -17.84 11.02 -13.48
C PRO A 246 -17.61 9.57 -13.96
N LYS A 247 -18.18 8.61 -13.24
CA LYS A 247 -18.34 7.25 -13.75
C LYS A 247 -19.44 7.25 -14.81
N PRO A 248 -19.18 6.76 -16.05
CA PRO A 248 -20.18 6.74 -17.12
C PRO A 248 -21.52 6.16 -16.68
N GLY A 249 -22.61 6.82 -17.09
CA GLY A 249 -23.99 6.44 -16.75
C GLY A 249 -24.38 6.65 -15.28
N THR A 250 -23.57 7.35 -14.47
CA THR A 250 -23.89 7.61 -13.06
C THR A 250 -23.49 9.01 -12.62
N ARG A 251 -24.05 9.49 -11.50
CA ARG A 251 -23.60 10.72 -10.83
C ARG A 251 -22.43 10.50 -9.84
N ARG A 252 -21.83 9.30 -9.83
CA ARG A 252 -20.74 8.95 -8.90
C ARG A 252 -19.39 9.24 -9.55
N GLY A 253 -18.37 9.48 -8.74
CA GLY A 253 -16.99 9.60 -9.23
C GLY A 253 -16.46 8.27 -9.78
N LEU A 254 -15.67 8.35 -10.86
CA LEU A 254 -14.91 7.23 -11.40
C LEU A 254 -13.82 6.82 -10.41
N ARG A 255 -13.78 5.52 -10.09
CA ARG A 255 -12.94 4.99 -9.01
C ARG A 255 -12.53 3.55 -9.21
N TRP A 256 -11.43 3.17 -8.58
CA TRP A 256 -10.85 1.84 -8.55
C TRP A 256 -10.74 1.34 -7.12
N GLU A 257 -10.99 0.05 -6.90
CA GLU A 257 -10.62 -0.61 -5.65
C GLU A 257 -9.09 -0.70 -5.54
N THR A 258 -8.55 -0.37 -4.38
CA THR A 258 -7.12 -0.47 -4.10
C THR A 258 -6.81 -1.59 -3.11
N PRO A 259 -5.58 -2.13 -3.13
CA PRO A 259 -5.10 -3.02 -2.08
C PRO A 259 -5.27 -2.41 -0.69
N ALA A 260 -5.43 -3.26 0.32
CA ALA A 260 -5.50 -2.79 1.69
C ALA A 260 -4.19 -2.10 2.11
N SER A 261 -4.32 -1.04 2.91
CA SER A 261 -3.18 -0.26 3.41
C SER A 261 -2.27 0.30 2.31
N THR A 262 -2.82 0.68 1.16
CA THR A 262 -2.09 1.32 0.05
C THR A 262 -1.54 2.68 0.49
N GLN A 263 -0.24 2.91 0.22
CA GLN A 263 0.49 4.14 0.53
C GLN A 263 1.08 4.82 -0.72
N GLY A 264 1.29 4.07 -1.79
CA GLY A 264 1.80 4.61 -3.04
C GLY A 264 1.10 3.99 -4.22
N VAL A 265 1.01 4.76 -5.30
CA VAL A 265 0.51 4.31 -6.58
C VAL A 265 1.34 4.92 -7.70
N ALA A 266 1.56 4.16 -8.77
CA ALA A 266 2.02 4.66 -10.05
C ALA A 266 1.14 4.07 -11.15
N LYS A 267 0.86 4.84 -12.20
CA LYS A 267 0.19 4.35 -13.40
C LYS A 267 1.15 4.36 -14.58
N VAL A 268 1.18 3.28 -15.33
CA VAL A 268 1.94 3.18 -16.58
C VAL A 268 1.17 2.33 -17.58
N GLY A 269 0.80 2.94 -18.72
CA GLY A 269 -0.09 2.32 -19.69
C GLY A 269 -1.36 1.77 -19.02
N ASN A 270 -1.65 0.48 -19.23
CA ASN A 270 -2.81 -0.20 -18.66
C ASN A 270 -2.51 -0.93 -17.32
N ARG A 271 -1.52 -0.44 -16.54
CA ARG A 271 -1.15 -1.01 -15.25
C ARG A 271 -1.16 0.04 -14.14
N PHE A 272 -1.64 -0.37 -12.97
CA PHE A 272 -1.30 0.30 -11.72
C PHE A 272 -0.27 -0.54 -10.97
N LEU A 273 0.73 0.14 -10.42
CA LEU A 273 1.62 -0.39 -9.41
C LEU A 273 1.18 0.22 -8.07
N PHE A 274 1.00 -0.60 -7.05
CA PHE A 274 0.70 -0.13 -5.70
C PHE A 274 1.75 -0.63 -4.72
N SER A 275 2.09 0.19 -3.75
CA SER A 275 2.82 -0.18 -2.54
C SER A 275 1.87 -0.09 -1.34
N THR A 276 2.01 -1.03 -0.42
CA THR A 276 1.19 -1.08 0.79
C THR A 276 2.08 -1.11 2.02
N SER A 277 1.74 -0.40 3.08
CA SER A 277 2.44 -0.47 4.37
C SER A 277 1.44 -0.63 5.52
N SER A 278 1.82 -1.29 6.59
CA SER A 278 1.02 -1.33 7.83
C SER A 278 1.88 -1.13 9.06
N GLY A 279 2.92 -0.29 8.91
CA GLY A 279 3.83 0.12 9.96
C GLY A 279 5.08 -0.76 10.10
N ARG A 280 5.96 -0.30 10.99
CA ARG A 280 7.35 -0.75 11.16
C ARG A 280 7.58 -2.25 11.45
N LYS A 281 6.58 -2.96 11.98
CA LYS A 281 6.65 -4.40 12.30
C LYS A 281 6.07 -5.30 11.20
N LYS A 282 5.29 -4.75 10.26
CA LYS A 282 4.54 -5.50 9.25
C LYS A 282 5.14 -5.23 7.87
N ARG A 283 5.55 -6.30 7.18
CA ARG A 283 6.14 -6.19 5.83
C ARG A 283 5.13 -5.58 4.86
N SER A 284 5.65 -4.73 3.98
CA SER A 284 4.88 -4.17 2.88
C SER A 284 4.65 -5.21 1.80
N ASN A 285 3.85 -4.84 0.81
CA ASN A 285 3.71 -5.59 -0.43
C ASN A 285 3.73 -4.61 -1.60
N LEU A 286 4.15 -5.11 -2.75
CA LEU A 286 3.96 -4.46 -4.03
C LEU A 286 2.92 -5.22 -4.84
N TYR A 287 2.01 -4.49 -5.47
CA TYR A 287 0.99 -5.02 -6.37
C TYR A 287 1.18 -4.45 -7.77
N VAL A 288 0.92 -5.27 -8.78
CA VAL A 288 0.72 -4.86 -10.16
C VAL A 288 -0.68 -5.32 -10.56
N THR A 289 -1.49 -4.41 -11.07
CA THR A 289 -2.91 -4.66 -11.38
C THR A 289 -3.28 -4.10 -12.76
N ASN A 290 -4.34 -4.62 -13.36
CA ASN A 290 -4.87 -4.10 -14.61
C ASN A 290 -5.68 -2.80 -14.36
N ALA A 291 -5.23 -1.69 -14.96
CA ALA A 291 -5.86 -0.39 -14.77
C ALA A 291 -7.22 -0.25 -15.46
N SER A 292 -7.54 -1.09 -16.45
CA SER A 292 -8.84 -1.11 -17.11
C SER A 292 -9.95 -1.74 -16.25
N GLN A 293 -9.60 -2.32 -15.10
CA GLN A 293 -10.53 -3.01 -14.21
C GLN A 293 -10.69 -2.21 -12.91
N THR A 294 -11.88 -1.67 -12.67
CA THR A 294 -12.17 -0.88 -11.45
C THR A 294 -12.38 -1.74 -10.21
N ASN A 295 -12.58 -3.05 -10.36
CA ASN A 295 -12.74 -4.01 -9.28
C ASN A 295 -11.45 -4.84 -9.15
N LEU A 296 -10.87 -4.88 -7.95
CA LEU A 296 -9.55 -5.49 -7.74
C LEU A 296 -9.58 -7.01 -7.93
N ASP A 297 -10.71 -7.67 -7.67
CA ASP A 297 -10.89 -9.11 -7.93
C ASP A 297 -10.86 -9.41 -9.44
N LYS A 298 -11.24 -8.45 -10.29
CA LYS A 298 -11.17 -8.57 -11.76
C LYS A 298 -9.86 -8.05 -12.34
N ALA A 299 -9.10 -7.25 -11.59
CA ALA A 299 -7.86 -6.62 -12.04
C ALA A 299 -6.66 -7.57 -12.12
N SER A 300 -6.85 -8.87 -11.82
CA SER A 300 -5.83 -9.92 -11.85
C SER A 300 -4.51 -9.52 -11.17
N PRO A 301 -4.54 -9.03 -9.91
CA PRO A 301 -3.37 -8.59 -9.20
C PRO A 301 -2.25 -9.63 -9.17
N ARG A 302 -1.02 -9.15 -9.33
CA ARG A 302 0.22 -9.85 -9.00
C ARG A 302 0.86 -9.10 -7.85
N CYS A 303 1.26 -9.78 -6.80
CA CYS A 303 1.87 -9.13 -5.66
C CYS A 303 2.91 -10.00 -4.95
N PHE A 304 3.85 -9.32 -4.31
CA PHE A 304 4.91 -9.96 -3.54
C PHE A 304 5.32 -9.08 -2.38
N ARG A 305 5.87 -9.71 -1.35
CA ARG A 305 6.27 -9.03 -0.12
C ARG A 305 7.49 -8.14 -0.36
N ALA A 306 7.41 -6.92 0.17
CA ALA A 306 8.46 -5.91 0.17
C ALA A 306 8.95 -5.63 1.61
N PRO A 307 10.08 -4.93 1.80
CA PRO A 307 10.55 -4.46 3.11
C PRO A 307 9.46 -3.65 3.83
N THR A 308 9.56 -3.51 5.15
CA THR A 308 8.58 -2.72 5.91
C THR A 308 8.56 -1.25 5.46
N MET A 309 7.41 -0.59 5.60
CA MET A 309 7.28 0.86 5.45
C MET A 309 7.51 1.41 4.04
N ALA A 310 7.22 0.63 3.01
CA ALA A 310 7.16 1.10 1.64
C ALA A 310 6.05 2.16 1.44
N GLN A 311 6.37 3.29 0.83
CA GLN A 311 5.49 4.45 0.62
C GLN A 311 5.33 4.77 -0.87
N GLY A 312 5.54 6.00 -1.31
CA GLY A 312 5.40 6.43 -2.69
C GLY A 312 6.15 5.52 -3.67
N ILE A 313 5.58 5.37 -4.86
CA ILE A 313 6.17 4.66 -5.98
C ILE A 313 6.05 5.53 -7.23
N ALA A 314 7.12 5.64 -8.02
CA ALA A 314 7.16 6.36 -9.28
C ALA A 314 7.70 5.47 -10.39
N VAL A 315 7.29 5.74 -11.63
CA VAL A 315 7.76 5.02 -12.83
C VAL A 315 8.21 6.08 -13.84
N THR A 316 9.41 5.93 -14.38
CA THR A 316 9.93 6.82 -15.44
C THR A 316 9.41 6.38 -16.80
N PRO A 317 9.43 7.25 -17.83
CA PRO A 317 9.11 6.87 -19.20
C PRO A 317 9.96 5.69 -19.71
N GLY A 318 11.23 5.64 -19.31
CA GLY A 318 12.15 4.53 -19.62
C GLY A 318 11.90 3.23 -18.85
N GLY A 319 10.82 3.14 -18.08
CA GLY A 319 10.44 1.93 -17.35
C GLY A 319 11.30 1.64 -16.13
N ARG A 320 11.91 2.65 -15.51
CA ARG A 320 12.55 2.52 -14.20
C ARG A 320 11.54 2.82 -13.10
N VAL A 321 11.53 2.02 -12.05
CA VAL A 321 10.60 2.15 -10.92
C VAL A 321 11.37 2.56 -9.69
N TYR A 322 10.94 3.63 -9.02
CA TYR A 322 11.47 4.06 -7.73
C TYR A 322 10.44 3.81 -6.63
N LEU A 323 10.88 3.22 -5.52
CA LEU A 323 10.05 2.96 -4.35
C LEU A 323 10.69 3.60 -3.13
N ASN A 324 9.96 4.47 -2.44
CA ASN A 324 10.41 5.18 -1.26
C ASN A 324 10.01 4.47 0.06
N PHE A 325 10.71 4.78 1.15
CA PHE A 325 10.50 4.16 2.45
C PHE A 325 10.57 5.20 3.59
N GLU A 326 9.61 5.15 4.53
CA GLU A 326 9.70 5.93 5.79
C GLU A 326 10.77 5.37 6.72
N SER A 327 11.10 4.08 6.59
CA SER A 327 11.86 3.34 7.60
C SER A 327 13.25 3.89 7.91
N GLY A 328 13.77 4.75 7.04
CA GLY A 328 15.06 5.40 7.22
C GLY A 328 15.02 6.65 8.10
N SER A 329 13.84 7.17 8.45
CA SER A 329 13.74 8.37 9.28
C SER A 329 14.01 8.07 10.75
N TYR A 330 14.31 9.12 11.50
CA TYR A 330 14.59 9.12 12.94
C TYR A 330 13.54 8.36 13.77
N GLU A 331 12.28 8.42 13.35
CA GLU A 331 11.17 7.74 14.02
C GLU A 331 11.26 6.22 13.95
N PHE A 332 11.95 5.67 12.94
CA PHE A 332 11.90 4.26 12.57
C PHE A 332 13.27 3.62 12.40
N ASP A 333 14.35 4.38 12.34
CA ASP A 333 15.71 3.85 12.24
C ASP A 333 16.26 3.34 13.59
N GLY A 334 15.58 3.64 14.70
CA GLY A 334 16.02 3.27 16.05
C GLY A 334 16.74 4.37 16.83
N SER A 335 16.91 5.56 16.24
CA SER A 335 17.56 6.70 16.91
C SER A 335 16.64 7.42 17.90
N SER A 336 15.36 7.62 17.58
CA SER A 336 14.39 8.28 18.47
C SER A 336 13.14 7.43 18.78
N GLY A 337 13.01 6.27 18.15
CA GLY A 337 11.82 5.43 18.23
C GLY A 337 12.11 3.95 18.05
N ALA A 338 11.04 3.13 18.07
CA ALA A 338 11.19 1.70 17.86
C ALA A 338 11.71 1.40 16.45
N ARG A 339 12.82 0.67 16.35
CA ARG A 339 13.42 0.32 15.06
C ARG A 339 12.46 -0.48 14.16
N ALA A 340 12.41 -0.13 12.88
CA ALA A 340 11.69 -0.87 11.86
C ALA A 340 12.39 -2.19 11.55
N ARG A 341 11.61 -3.19 11.11
CA ARG A 341 12.16 -4.50 10.77
C ARG A 341 13.14 -4.43 9.58
N ASN A 342 12.96 -3.45 8.70
CA ASN A 342 13.95 -3.07 7.69
C ASN A 342 14.11 -1.57 7.72
N VAL A 343 15.36 -1.11 7.84
CA VAL A 343 15.72 0.31 7.75
C VAL A 343 16.31 0.55 6.37
N ILE A 344 15.72 1.51 5.64
CA ILE A 344 16.10 1.90 4.29
C ILE A 344 16.12 3.44 4.23
N PRO A 345 17.30 4.09 4.12
CA PRO A 345 17.46 5.56 4.16
C PRO A 345 17.10 6.27 2.86
N GLY A 346 16.33 5.64 1.98
CA GLY A 346 16.14 6.16 0.64
C GLY A 346 15.22 5.33 -0.22
N THR A 347 15.43 5.42 -1.51
CA THR A 347 14.64 4.69 -2.49
C THR A 347 15.35 3.42 -2.92
N HIS A 348 14.56 2.42 -3.33
CA HIS A 348 15.06 1.32 -4.16
C HIS A 348 14.56 1.49 -5.58
N THR A 349 15.33 0.98 -6.53
CA THR A 349 14.99 1.01 -7.96
C THR A 349 14.80 -0.39 -8.54
N ALA A 350 13.90 -0.54 -9.50
CA ALA A 350 13.69 -1.78 -10.28
C ALA A 350 13.39 -1.46 -11.75
N LYS A 351 13.47 -2.48 -12.62
CA LYS A 351 12.96 -2.40 -14.00
C LYS A 351 11.47 -2.75 -14.02
N LEU A 352 10.63 -1.94 -14.65
CA LEU A 352 9.18 -2.15 -14.75
C LEU A 352 8.82 -3.51 -15.35
N SER A 353 9.57 -3.95 -16.36
CA SER A 353 9.38 -5.25 -17.01
C SER A 353 9.52 -6.43 -16.05
N THR A 354 10.40 -6.34 -15.05
CA THR A 354 10.58 -7.42 -14.07
C THR A 354 9.47 -7.46 -13.02
N LEU A 355 8.78 -6.33 -12.79
CA LEU A 355 7.62 -6.24 -11.91
C LEU A 355 6.32 -6.67 -12.61
N THR A 356 6.16 -6.30 -13.88
CA THR A 356 4.97 -6.60 -14.68
C THR A 356 4.98 -8.01 -15.27
N GLY A 357 6.17 -8.59 -15.47
CA GLY A 357 6.36 -9.97 -15.96
C GLY A 357 6.31 -11.05 -14.88
N ILE A 358 5.84 -10.75 -13.66
CA ILE A 358 5.78 -11.75 -12.59
C ILE A 358 4.64 -12.73 -12.89
N PRO A 359 4.93 -14.04 -12.99
CA PRO A 359 3.91 -15.01 -13.30
C PRO A 359 2.96 -15.19 -12.12
N GLY A 360 1.75 -15.66 -12.40
CA GLY A 360 0.70 -15.88 -11.40
C GLY A 360 -0.59 -16.28 -12.09
N GLY A 361 -1.64 -16.53 -11.32
CA GLY A 361 -2.89 -17.01 -11.88
C GLY A 361 -4.07 -16.90 -10.94
N THR A 362 -5.21 -17.37 -11.42
CA THR A 362 -6.42 -17.59 -10.64
C THR A 362 -6.60 -19.08 -10.43
N LEU A 363 -6.40 -19.53 -9.19
CA LEU A 363 -6.64 -20.89 -8.75
C LEU A 363 -8.10 -21.05 -8.34
N ARG A 364 -8.80 -21.98 -8.98
CA ARG A 364 -10.14 -22.42 -8.57
C ARG A 364 -10.05 -23.83 -8.00
N LEU A 365 -10.50 -24.00 -6.77
CA LEU A 365 -10.61 -25.31 -6.12
C LEU A 365 -11.98 -25.91 -6.42
N GLY A 366 -11.97 -27.13 -6.93
CA GLY A 366 -13.17 -27.87 -7.32
C GLY A 366 -13.71 -28.70 -6.16
N THR A 367 -13.38 -29.98 -6.17
CA THR A 367 -13.95 -31.02 -5.30
C THR A 367 -12.85 -31.67 -4.48
N LEU A 368 -13.05 -31.75 -3.17
CA LEU A 368 -12.29 -32.60 -2.27
C LEU A 368 -12.96 -33.97 -2.20
N HIS A 369 -12.17 -35.04 -2.27
CA HIS A 369 -12.62 -36.41 -2.19
C HIS A 369 -11.76 -37.15 -1.16
N SER A 370 -12.39 -37.60 -0.08
CA SER A 370 -11.75 -38.50 0.88
C SER A 370 -11.78 -39.91 0.28
N LYS A 371 -10.62 -40.45 -0.07
CA LYS A 371 -10.50 -41.82 -0.57
C LYS A 371 -10.33 -42.83 0.55
N LYS A 372 -9.61 -42.42 1.58
CA LYS A 372 -9.36 -43.18 2.79
C LYS A 372 -9.10 -42.20 3.93
N GLN A 373 -9.81 -42.35 5.04
CA GLN A 373 -9.60 -41.56 6.25
C GLN A 373 -8.42 -42.14 7.06
N GLN A 374 -7.84 -41.36 7.97
CA GLN A 374 -6.89 -41.91 8.94
C GLN A 374 -7.64 -42.73 9.99
N ASP A 375 -8.78 -42.21 10.43
CA ASP A 375 -9.55 -42.75 11.54
C ASP A 375 -10.64 -43.72 11.08
N THR A 376 -10.94 -44.71 11.92
CA THR A 376 -11.97 -45.71 11.65
C THR A 376 -13.37 -45.28 12.07
N LEU A 377 -13.49 -44.19 12.85
CA LEU A 377 -14.75 -43.68 13.39
C LEU A 377 -14.74 -42.15 13.33
N GLY A 378 -15.75 -41.55 12.68
CA GLY A 378 -15.92 -40.10 12.61
C GLY A 378 -15.73 -39.49 11.22
N GLU A 379 -16.15 -38.23 11.08
CA GLU A 379 -15.84 -37.40 9.91
C GLU A 379 -14.48 -36.72 10.12
N ASP A 380 -13.65 -36.66 9.08
CA ASP A 380 -12.37 -35.95 9.17
C ASP A 380 -12.60 -34.45 8.96
N GLU A 381 -12.00 -33.60 9.80
CA GLU A 381 -12.15 -32.13 9.68
C GLU A 381 -11.05 -31.51 8.81
N ILE A 382 -11.29 -31.38 7.50
CA ILE A 382 -10.22 -30.97 6.57
C ILE A 382 -10.07 -29.45 6.45
N ALA A 383 -8.89 -28.94 6.82
CA ALA A 383 -8.47 -27.57 6.60
C ALA A 383 -7.59 -27.44 5.34
N ILE A 384 -8.07 -26.66 4.36
CA ILE A 384 -7.30 -26.34 3.15
C ILE A 384 -6.56 -25.01 3.35
N HIS A 385 -5.24 -25.02 3.22
CA HIS A 385 -4.42 -23.81 3.26
C HIS A 385 -3.81 -23.52 1.88
N VAL A 386 -3.93 -22.28 1.42
CA VAL A 386 -3.25 -21.80 0.20
C VAL A 386 -2.37 -20.61 0.55
N GLU A 387 -1.09 -20.71 0.19
CA GLU A 387 -0.05 -19.73 0.59
C GLU A 387 -0.01 -19.51 2.11
N GLY A 388 -0.26 -20.57 2.87
CA GLY A 388 -0.23 -20.57 4.33
C GLY A 388 -1.41 -19.88 5.01
N GLN A 389 -2.51 -19.59 4.30
CA GLN A 389 -3.75 -19.12 4.92
C GLN A 389 -4.88 -20.14 4.74
N LYS A 390 -5.62 -20.42 5.82
CA LYS A 390 -6.78 -21.31 5.82
C LYS A 390 -7.90 -20.73 4.95
N LEU A 391 -8.47 -21.56 4.09
CA LEU A 391 -9.51 -21.18 3.12
C LEU A 391 -10.93 -21.39 3.67
N GLY A 392 -11.27 -20.65 4.71
CA GLY A 392 -12.58 -20.75 5.38
C GLY A 392 -12.59 -21.78 6.52
N PRO A 393 -13.78 -22.25 6.93
CA PRO A 393 -13.94 -23.31 7.92
C PRO A 393 -13.28 -24.64 7.48
N THR A 394 -13.16 -25.57 8.43
CA THR A 394 -12.90 -26.98 8.13
C THR A 394 -14.03 -27.58 7.29
N ILE A 395 -13.76 -28.70 6.64
CA ILE A 395 -14.71 -29.41 5.80
C ILE A 395 -14.82 -30.81 6.34
N ASP A 396 -15.96 -31.10 6.93
CA ASP A 396 -16.25 -32.42 7.48
C ASP A 396 -16.54 -33.35 6.29
N ILE A 397 -15.82 -34.47 6.23
CA ILE A 397 -15.87 -35.38 5.08
C ILE A 397 -15.64 -36.83 5.48
N GLU A 398 -16.61 -37.68 5.17
CA GLU A 398 -16.51 -39.14 5.37
C GLU A 398 -15.71 -39.84 4.26
N GLN A 399 -15.22 -41.05 4.55
CA GLN A 399 -14.55 -41.90 3.58
C GLN A 399 -15.43 -42.16 2.35
N GLY A 400 -14.86 -41.96 1.17
CA GLY A 400 -15.55 -42.10 -0.12
C GLY A 400 -16.35 -40.86 -0.54
N GLN A 401 -16.60 -39.92 0.37
CA GLN A 401 -17.41 -38.75 0.10
C GLN A 401 -16.68 -37.71 -0.77
N ARG A 402 -17.47 -36.87 -1.44
CA ARG A 402 -17.00 -35.76 -2.26
C ARG A 402 -17.67 -34.44 -1.84
N LYS A 403 -16.89 -33.44 -1.46
CA LYS A 403 -17.38 -32.11 -1.09
C LYS A 403 -16.90 -31.04 -2.07
N ARG A 404 -17.78 -30.13 -2.46
CA ARG A 404 -17.46 -29.00 -3.36
C ARG A 404 -16.88 -27.84 -2.55
N ILE A 405 -15.71 -27.34 -2.93
CA ILE A 405 -15.00 -26.27 -2.21
C ILE A 405 -15.40 -24.88 -2.72
N ARG A 406 -15.58 -24.72 -4.05
CA ARG A 406 -15.99 -23.46 -4.71
C ARG A 406 -15.21 -22.22 -4.27
N LYS A 407 -13.91 -22.36 -3.95
CA LYS A 407 -13.04 -21.24 -3.60
C LYS A 407 -12.20 -20.80 -4.79
N THR A 408 -12.07 -19.48 -4.95
CA THR A 408 -11.22 -18.85 -5.96
C THR A 408 -10.15 -18.00 -5.26
N ILE A 409 -8.90 -18.17 -5.66
CA ILE A 409 -7.75 -17.46 -5.11
C ILE A 409 -6.92 -16.90 -6.27
N GLN A 410 -6.49 -15.66 -6.15
CA GLN A 410 -5.45 -15.09 -7.01
C GLN A 410 -4.10 -15.23 -6.33
N PHE A 411 -3.10 -15.71 -7.07
CA PHE A 411 -1.76 -15.96 -6.54
C PHE A 411 -0.68 -15.43 -7.49
N THR A 412 0.51 -15.25 -6.92
CA THR A 412 1.71 -14.76 -7.61
C THR A 412 2.85 -15.74 -7.41
N GLY A 413 3.64 -15.98 -8.46
CA GLY A 413 4.64 -17.04 -8.47
C GLY A 413 3.96 -18.41 -8.50
N ASN A 414 4.29 -19.26 -7.53
CA ASN A 414 3.70 -20.58 -7.40
C ASN A 414 2.60 -20.57 -6.35
N ALA A 415 1.63 -21.48 -6.46
CA ALA A 415 0.64 -21.71 -5.41
C ALA A 415 0.96 -22.99 -4.63
N ARG A 416 1.11 -22.90 -3.32
CA ARG A 416 1.32 -23.97 -2.37
C ARG A 416 0.00 -24.26 -1.69
N ILE A 417 -0.49 -25.48 -1.90
CA ILE A 417 -1.70 -25.99 -1.30
C ILE A 417 -1.29 -27.01 -0.26
N ARG A 418 -1.78 -26.84 0.97
CA ARG A 418 -1.59 -27.77 2.08
C ARG A 418 -2.94 -28.25 2.58
N LEU A 419 -2.99 -29.51 2.97
CA LEU A 419 -4.12 -30.07 3.70
C LEU A 419 -3.67 -30.40 5.12
N TYR A 420 -4.55 -30.11 6.06
CA TYR A 420 -4.46 -30.51 7.45
C TYR A 420 -5.77 -31.17 7.84
N GLU A 421 -5.68 -32.16 8.70
CA GLU A 421 -6.77 -32.81 9.42
C GLU A 421 -6.81 -32.20 10.83
N LYS A 422 -8.00 -31.87 11.33
CA LYS A 422 -8.18 -31.15 12.60
C LYS A 422 -9.06 -31.97 13.54
N ASP A 423 -8.59 -33.14 13.92
CA ASP A 423 -9.38 -34.00 14.78
C ASP A 423 -8.93 -33.80 16.24
N PHE A 424 -9.88 -33.58 17.14
CA PHE A 424 -9.62 -33.47 18.58
C PHE A 424 -9.56 -34.89 19.18
N PRO A 425 -8.59 -35.23 20.05
CA PRO A 425 -7.67 -34.36 20.80
C PRO A 425 -6.28 -34.13 20.18
N ASP A 426 -6.02 -34.65 18.98
CA ASP A 426 -4.68 -34.65 18.41
C ASP A 426 -4.30 -33.32 17.73
N SER A 427 -3.00 -33.09 17.59
CA SER A 427 -2.47 -31.89 16.94
C SER A 427 -2.73 -31.93 15.43
N ASP A 428 -3.20 -30.82 14.84
CA ASP A 428 -3.43 -30.63 13.39
C ASP A 428 -2.52 -31.50 12.48
N ASP A 429 -3.06 -32.62 11.98
CA ASP A 429 -2.29 -33.63 11.27
C ASP A 429 -2.03 -33.17 9.83
N TYR A 430 -0.76 -32.87 9.54
CA TYR A 430 -0.36 -32.31 8.24
C TYR A 430 -0.38 -33.39 7.14
N LEU A 431 -1.44 -33.44 6.33
CA LEU A 431 -1.65 -34.44 5.27
C LEU A 431 -0.76 -34.26 4.02
N GLY A 432 -0.11 -33.11 3.87
CA GLY A 432 0.92 -32.86 2.85
C GLY A 432 0.77 -31.54 2.09
N GLN A 433 1.73 -31.30 1.18
CA GLN A 433 1.78 -30.09 0.35
C GLN A 433 1.93 -30.42 -1.13
N ARG A 434 1.29 -29.61 -1.96
CA ARG A 434 1.50 -29.57 -3.40
C ARG A 434 1.80 -28.15 -3.86
N LYS A 435 2.66 -28.03 -4.86
CA LYS A 435 3.07 -26.77 -5.47
C LYS A 435 2.56 -26.76 -6.91
N LEU A 436 1.75 -25.77 -7.23
CA LEU A 436 1.24 -25.51 -8.56
C LEU A 436 2.06 -24.39 -9.19
N THR A 437 2.44 -24.60 -10.45
CA THR A 437 3.05 -23.55 -11.26
C THR A 437 1.96 -22.71 -11.92
N PRO A 438 2.23 -21.43 -12.22
CA PRO A 438 1.28 -20.53 -12.86
C PRO A 438 1.19 -20.81 -14.36
N ARG A 439 0.64 -21.98 -14.73
CA ARG A 439 0.33 -22.37 -16.10
C ARG A 439 -1.15 -22.71 -16.17
N LYS A 440 -1.79 -22.42 -17.31
CA LYS A 440 -3.18 -22.80 -17.55
C LYS A 440 -3.27 -24.32 -17.49
N ASP A 441 -3.92 -24.82 -16.45
CA ASP A 441 -3.91 -26.25 -16.14
C ASP A 441 -5.17 -26.63 -15.37
N ARG A 442 -5.54 -27.90 -15.42
CA ARG A 442 -6.58 -28.51 -14.60
C ARG A 442 -6.11 -29.90 -14.20
N GLY A 443 -6.36 -30.27 -12.96
CA GLY A 443 -5.89 -31.57 -12.50
C GLY A 443 -6.44 -31.96 -11.14
N ILE A 444 -5.82 -32.99 -10.59
CA ILE A 444 -6.14 -33.52 -9.27
C ILE A 444 -4.86 -33.63 -8.48
N LEU A 445 -4.85 -32.99 -7.32
CA LEU A 445 -3.78 -33.09 -6.34
C LEU A 445 -4.08 -34.25 -5.41
N SER A 446 -3.12 -35.17 -5.25
CA SER A 446 -3.22 -36.29 -4.31
C SER A 446 -2.40 -35.99 -3.06
N PHE A 447 -3.00 -36.14 -1.88
CA PHE A 447 -2.36 -36.01 -0.57
C PHE A 447 -2.46 -37.37 0.12
N LYS A 448 -1.34 -37.92 0.57
CA LYS A 448 -1.25 -39.25 1.18
C LYS A 448 -0.33 -39.16 2.38
N ARG A 449 -0.80 -39.57 3.55
CA ARG A 449 0.00 -39.65 4.77
C ARG A 449 -0.68 -40.62 5.75
N ARG A 450 0.12 -41.45 6.45
CA ARG A 450 -0.34 -42.33 7.55
C ARG A 450 -1.63 -43.13 7.24
N GLY A 451 -1.78 -43.61 6.00
CA GLY A 451 -2.96 -44.38 5.59
C GLY A 451 -4.11 -43.54 5.03
N ALA A 452 -4.18 -42.24 5.35
CA ALA A 452 -5.14 -41.33 4.75
C ALA A 452 -4.79 -40.99 3.29
N HIS A 453 -5.82 -40.82 2.46
CA HIS A 453 -5.71 -40.46 1.05
C HIS A 453 -6.81 -39.47 0.65
N TYR A 454 -6.39 -38.27 0.27
CA TYR A 454 -7.27 -37.22 -0.22
C TYR A 454 -6.94 -36.79 -1.64
N ARG A 455 -7.97 -36.44 -2.40
CA ARG A 455 -7.86 -35.93 -3.77
C ARG A 455 -8.59 -34.60 -3.91
N LEU A 456 -7.90 -33.55 -4.35
CA LEU A 456 -8.46 -32.21 -4.55
C LEU A 456 -8.36 -31.82 -6.03
N SER A 457 -9.49 -31.63 -6.70
CA SER A 457 -9.50 -31.12 -8.07
C SER A 457 -9.28 -29.60 -8.12
N TYR A 458 -8.59 -29.13 -9.16
CA TYR A 458 -8.27 -27.71 -9.32
C TYR A 458 -8.25 -27.28 -10.79
N SER A 459 -8.31 -25.97 -11.00
CA SER A 459 -7.94 -25.34 -12.28
C SER A 459 -7.18 -24.03 -12.04
N VAL A 460 -6.18 -23.76 -12.85
CA VAL A 460 -5.42 -22.51 -12.89
C VAL A 460 -5.72 -21.81 -14.21
N ARG A 461 -6.05 -20.52 -14.12
CA ARG A 461 -6.28 -19.64 -15.27
C ARG A 461 -5.35 -18.46 -15.26
#